data_AF-A0A4Y2GGR9-F1
#
_entry.id   AF-A0A4Y2GGR9-F1
#
_cell.length_a   1.000
_cell.length_b   1.000
_cell.length_c   1.000
_cell.angle_alpha   90.00
_cell.angle_beta   90.00
_cell.angle_gamma   90.00
#
_symmetry.space_group_name_H-M   'P 1'
#
loop_
_entity.id
_entity.type
_entity.pdbx_description
1 polymer ?
#
loop_
_entity_poly.entity_id
_entity_poly.type
_entity_poly.pdbx_seq_one_letter_code
_entity_poly.pdbx_strand_id
1 'polypeptide(L)'
;MSTINLKAGYHQINVHLIDEDKTAFVCAFGTFRFTIIPFGFRNAPATFQRLMDMFCFNLPAMARVDDIIVLSPTFQQHLLDLETVFLKLKDYKLGANRSKCHFACSRVKYLRLCITSRGIEVYPDKL
;
A
#
# COMPACT_ATOMS: atom_id res chain seq x y z
N MET A 1 -17.08 2.37 -1.69
CA MET A 1 -15.81 1.63 -1.46
C MET A 1 -14.70 2.34 -2.19
N SER A 2 -13.49 2.33 -1.64
CA SER A 2 -12.32 2.93 -2.27
C SER A 2 -11.13 2.00 -2.20
N THR A 3 -10.28 2.02 -3.22
CA THR A 3 -8.98 1.36 -3.23
C THR A 3 -7.88 2.38 -3.44
N ILE A 4 -6.84 2.28 -2.62
CA ILE A 4 -5.67 3.16 -2.65
C ILE A 4 -4.46 2.27 -2.91
N ASN A 5 -3.77 2.51 -4.02
CA ASN A 5 -2.53 1.81 -4.34
C ASN A 5 -1.34 2.70 -3.96
N LEU A 6 -0.39 2.17 -3.19
CA LEU A 6 0.80 2.90 -2.75
C LEU A 6 1.82 3.05 -3.88
N LYS A 7 2.49 4.21 -3.94
CA LYS A 7 3.50 4.51 -4.96
C LYS A 7 4.81 3.79 -4.64
N ALA A 8 5.45 3.21 -5.64
CA ALA A 8 6.81 2.67 -5.52
C ALA A 8 7.01 1.63 -4.39
N GLY A 9 5.97 0.90 -3.97
CA GLY A 9 6.05 -0.25 -3.06
C GLY A 9 7.04 -0.05 -1.89
N TYR A 10 8.06 -0.92 -1.82
CA TYR A 10 9.06 -0.95 -0.75
C TYR A 10 10.01 0.25 -0.71
N HIS A 11 10.11 1.03 -1.79
CA HIS A 11 11.02 2.19 -1.88
C HIS A 11 10.60 3.38 -0.98
N GLN A 12 9.54 3.20 -0.19
CA GLN A 12 9.08 4.16 0.81
C GLN A 12 9.58 3.85 2.23
N ILE A 13 10.21 2.69 2.43
CA ILE A 13 10.71 2.26 3.74
C ILE A 13 12.23 2.42 3.76
N ASN A 14 12.74 3.11 4.79
CA ASN A 14 14.17 3.24 5.02
C ASN A 14 14.77 1.90 5.45
N VAL A 15 15.98 1.63 4.97
CA VAL A 15 16.83 0.58 5.55
C VAL A 15 17.28 1.06 6.92
N HIS A 16 17.38 0.14 7.88
CA HIS A 16 17.93 0.47 9.19
C HIS A 16 19.41 0.87 9.02
N LEU A 17 19.85 1.95 9.68
CA LEU A 17 21.19 2.54 9.45
C LEU A 17 22.34 1.52 9.53
N ILE A 18 22.29 0.60 10.50
CA ILE A 18 23.32 -0.44 10.70
C ILE A 18 23.36 -1.51 9.59
N ASP A 19 22.30 -1.60 8.78
CA ASP A 19 22.15 -2.58 7.72
C ASP A 19 22.36 -1.97 6.32
N GLU A 20 22.50 -0.64 6.19
CA GLU A 20 22.69 0.02 4.89
C GLU A 20 23.89 -0.53 4.13
N ASP A 21 25.03 -0.75 4.80
CA ASP A 21 26.24 -1.26 4.15
C ASP A 21 26.07 -2.69 3.60
N LYS A 22 25.13 -3.48 4.14
CA LYS A 22 24.78 -4.81 3.61
C LYS A 22 24.01 -4.74 2.29
N THR A 23 23.54 -3.55 1.93
CA THR A 23 22.82 -3.28 0.67
C THR A 23 23.76 -2.73 -0.41
N ALA A 24 25.08 -2.74 -0.16
CA ALA A 24 26.04 -2.19 -1.09
C ALA A 24 26.03 -2.93 -2.45
N PHE A 25 26.19 -2.15 -3.52
CA PHE A 25 26.34 -2.65 -4.88
C PHE A 25 27.42 -1.88 -5.62
N VAL A 26 28.03 -2.52 -6.63
CA VAL A 26 29.10 -1.94 -7.43
C VAL A 26 28.58 -1.70 -8.85
N CYS A 27 28.86 -0.52 -9.39
CA CYS A 27 28.67 -0.20 -10.80
C CYS A 27 29.94 0.46 -11.36
N ALA A 28 29.96 0.76 -12.67
CA ALA A 28 31.10 1.40 -13.32
C ALA A 28 31.50 2.75 -12.69
N PHE A 29 30.59 3.38 -11.94
CA PHE A 29 30.79 4.68 -11.29
C PHE A 29 31.24 4.57 -9.82
N GLY A 30 31.40 3.36 -9.29
CA GLY A 30 31.85 3.12 -7.92
C GLY A 30 30.92 2.22 -7.10
N THR A 31 31.10 2.27 -5.78
CA THR A 31 30.32 1.50 -4.80
C THR A 31 29.28 2.40 -4.16
N PHE A 32 28.03 1.95 -4.18
CA PHE A 32 26.89 2.66 -3.60
C PHE A 32 26.14 1.73 -2.65
N ARG A 33 25.29 2.29 -1.80
CA ARG A 33 24.38 1.54 -0.94
C ARG A 33 22.98 2.12 -0.99
N PHE A 34 21.99 1.32 -0.67
CA PHE A 34 20.61 1.77 -0.57
C PHE A 34 20.31 2.31 0.84
N THR A 35 19.62 3.45 0.88
CA THR A 35 19.04 4.02 2.12
C THR A 35 17.57 3.65 2.30
N ILE A 36 16.95 3.11 1.26
CA ILE A 36 15.56 2.62 1.20
C ILE A 36 15.54 1.18 0.72
N ILE A 37 14.56 0.38 1.14
CA ILE A 37 14.52 -1.06 0.81
C ILE A 37 14.45 -1.23 -0.71
N PRO A 38 15.47 -1.82 -1.37
CA PRO A 38 15.44 -2.00 -2.81
C PRO A 38 14.55 -3.18 -3.21
N PHE A 39 14.21 -3.25 -4.50
CA PHE A 39 13.53 -4.44 -5.04
C PHE A 39 14.47 -5.65 -5.02
N GLY A 40 13.89 -6.84 -4.92
CA GLY A 40 14.66 -8.10 -4.86
C GLY A 40 15.06 -8.52 -3.45
N PHE A 41 14.85 -7.67 -2.43
CA PHE A 41 15.03 -8.08 -1.03
C PHE A 41 14.00 -9.13 -0.61
N ARG A 42 14.47 -10.31 -0.22
CA ARG A 42 13.62 -11.45 0.18
C ARG A 42 12.59 -11.08 1.24
N ASN A 43 12.98 -10.28 2.22
CA ASN A 43 12.13 -9.93 3.35
C ASN A 43 11.36 -8.62 3.16
N ALA A 44 11.56 -7.90 2.05
CA ALA A 44 10.87 -6.63 1.80
C ALA A 44 9.33 -6.75 1.87
N PRO A 45 8.69 -7.79 1.29
CA PRO A 45 7.23 -7.95 1.40
C PRO A 45 6.75 -8.10 2.85
N ALA A 46 7.46 -8.89 3.66
CA ALA A 46 7.10 -9.15 5.05
C ALA A 46 7.29 -7.90 5.91
N THR A 47 8.37 -7.16 5.71
CA THR A 47 8.61 -5.87 6.39
C THR A 47 7.53 -4.86 6.04
N PHE A 48 7.17 -4.77 4.75
CA PHE A 48 6.12 -3.84 4.31
C PHE A 48 4.75 -4.24 4.85
N GLN A 49 4.40 -5.53 4.83
CA GLN A 49 3.14 -5.99 5.40
C GLN A 49 3.04 -5.67 6.89
N ARG A 50 4.11 -5.86 7.67
CA ARG A 50 4.13 -5.46 9.09
C ARG A 50 3.85 -3.97 9.28
N LEU A 51 4.43 -3.12 8.43
CA LEU A 51 4.15 -1.68 8.45
C LEU A 51 2.68 -1.40 8.10
N MET A 52 2.12 -2.12 7.13
CA MET A 52 0.71 -1.99 6.76
C MET A 52 -0.25 -2.49 7.86
N ASP A 53 0.10 -3.54 8.58
CA ASP A 53 -0.66 -4.04 9.72
C ASP A 53 -0.71 -2.98 10.83
N MET A 54 0.42 -2.32 11.12
CA MET A 54 0.51 -1.21 12.06
C MET A 54 -0.25 0.04 11.57
N PHE A 55 -0.20 0.32 10.28
CA PHE A 55 -0.95 1.40 9.65
C PHE A 55 -2.46 1.18 9.81
N CYS A 56 -2.95 -0.02 9.49
CA CYS A 56 -4.36 -0.41 9.55
C CYS A 56 -4.91 -0.58 10.97
N PHE A 57 -4.05 -0.61 11.99
CA PHE A 57 -4.49 -0.75 13.37
C PHE A 57 -5.45 0.40 13.76
N ASN A 58 -6.68 0.03 14.14
CA ASN A 58 -7.79 0.95 14.44
C ASN A 58 -8.20 1.89 13.29
N LEU A 59 -7.99 1.49 12.03
CA LEU A 59 -8.53 2.20 10.86
C LEU A 59 -9.71 1.46 10.24
N PRO A 60 -10.65 2.17 9.60
CA PRO A 60 -11.71 1.59 8.76
C PRO A 60 -11.16 1.11 7.40
N ALA A 61 -9.99 0.49 7.40
CA ALA A 61 -9.27 0.09 6.20
C ALA A 61 -8.53 -1.23 6.40
N MET A 62 -8.42 -2.01 5.34
CA MET A 62 -7.58 -3.21 5.28
C MET A 62 -6.49 -2.99 4.22
N ALA A 63 -5.32 -3.59 4.43
CA ALA A 63 -4.22 -3.46 3.50
C ALA A 63 -3.51 -4.80 3.29
N ARG A 64 -3.08 -5.03 2.06
CA ARG A 64 -2.18 -6.13 1.73
C ARG A 64 -1.09 -5.61 0.79
N VAL A 65 0.14 -5.63 1.30
CA VAL A 65 1.29 -4.99 0.64
C VAL A 65 0.91 -3.58 0.20
N ASP A 66 0.97 -3.25 -1.08
CA ASP A 66 0.75 -1.91 -1.63
C ASP A 66 -0.71 -1.54 -1.86
N ASP A 67 -1.65 -2.49 -1.71
CA ASP A 67 -3.08 -2.25 -1.92
C ASP A 67 -3.82 -2.04 -0.60
N ILE A 68 -4.50 -0.91 -0.46
CA ILE A 68 -5.39 -0.58 0.66
C ILE A 68 -6.83 -0.54 0.14
N ILE A 69 -7.77 -1.06 0.93
CA ILE A 69 -9.21 -0.96 0.69
C ILE A 69 -9.93 -0.32 1.87
N VAL A 70 -10.81 0.63 1.57
CA VAL A 70 -11.69 1.31 2.54
C VAL A 70 -13.12 0.91 2.24
N LEU A 71 -13.80 0.35 3.24
CA LEU A 71 -15.17 -0.12 3.16
C LEU A 71 -16.00 0.61 4.22
N SER A 72 -17.10 1.22 3.81
CA SER A 72 -17.94 2.02 4.69
C SER A 72 -19.41 1.77 4.32
N PRO A 73 -20.34 1.82 5.30
CA PRO A 73 -21.75 1.48 5.07
C PRO A 73 -22.51 2.56 4.29
N THR A 74 -22.13 3.83 4.43
CA THR A 74 -22.78 4.95 3.76
C THR A 74 -21.75 5.86 3.10
N PHE A 75 -22.17 6.67 2.14
CA PHE A 75 -21.29 7.61 1.46
C PHE A 75 -20.73 8.67 2.42
N GLN A 76 -21.55 9.19 3.34
CA GLN A 76 -21.12 10.18 4.34
C GLN A 76 -20.05 9.60 5.26
N GLN A 77 -20.25 8.39 5.79
CA GLN A 77 -19.24 7.72 6.59
C GLN A 77 -17.97 7.45 5.78
N HIS A 78 -18.12 7.12 4.49
CA HIS A 78 -17.00 6.87 3.61
C HIS A 78 -16.06 8.06 3.44
N LEU A 79 -16.60 9.29 3.43
CA LEU A 79 -15.78 10.50 3.36
C LEU A 79 -14.96 10.69 4.64
N LEU A 80 -15.54 10.45 5.81
CA LEU A 80 -14.86 10.53 7.11
C LEU A 80 -13.78 9.44 7.25
N ASP A 81 -14.09 8.23 6.79
CA ASP A 81 -13.15 7.11 6.79
C ASP A 81 -11.95 7.40 5.87
N LEU A 82 -12.21 7.94 4.67
CA LEU A 82 -11.16 8.35 3.73
C LEU A 82 -10.28 9.46 4.31
N GLU A 83 -10.87 10.47 4.94
CA GLU A 83 -10.10 11.54 5.60
C GLU A 83 -9.16 10.97 6.66
N THR A 84 -9.67 10.09 7.52
CA THR A 84 -8.87 9.41 8.55
C THR A 84 -7.71 8.62 7.95
N VAL A 85 -7.98 7.85 6.88
CA VAL A 85 -6.97 7.07 6.16
C VAL A 85 -5.91 7.98 5.53
N PHE A 86 -6.31 9.11 4.91
CA PHE A 86 -5.37 10.05 4.30
C PHE A 86 -4.49 10.77 5.34
N LEU A 87 -5.05 11.12 6.50
CA LEU A 87 -4.27 11.68 7.61
C LEU A 87 -3.24 10.66 8.09
N LYS A 88 -3.62 9.39 8.26
CA LYS A 88 -2.66 8.35 8.64
C LYS A 88 -1.58 8.13 7.59
N LEU A 89 -1.92 8.17 6.30
CA LEU A 89 -0.93 8.05 5.21
C LEU A 89 0.09 9.17 5.28
N LYS A 90 -0.36 10.40 5.58
CA LYS A 90 0.50 11.56 5.78
C LYS A 90 1.45 11.36 6.98
N ASP A 91 0.94 10.85 8.11
CA ASP A 91 1.74 10.59 9.32
C ASP A 91 2.85 9.56 9.05
N TYR A 92 2.51 8.48 8.33
CA TYR A 92 3.46 7.44 7.94
C TYR A 92 4.34 7.82 6.73
N LYS A 93 4.12 9.00 6.14
CA LYS A 93 4.80 9.49 4.93
C LYS A 93 4.69 8.52 3.74
N LEU A 94 3.55 7.83 3.63
CA LEU A 94 3.25 6.92 2.53
C LEU A 94 2.52 7.67 1.40
N GLY A 95 3.14 7.71 0.24
CA GLY A 95 2.56 8.24 -0.99
C GLY A 95 1.71 7.22 -1.72
N ALA A 96 0.58 7.67 -2.26
CA ALA A 96 -0.29 6.89 -3.12
C ALA A 96 -0.08 7.20 -4.61
N ASN A 97 -0.31 6.21 -5.47
CA ASN A 97 -0.34 6.38 -6.92
C ASN A 97 -1.76 6.76 -7.39
N ARG A 98 -1.99 8.07 -7.55
CA ARG A 98 -3.30 8.63 -7.92
C ARG A 98 -3.95 7.97 -9.13
N SER A 99 -3.18 7.59 -10.17
CA SER A 99 -3.76 6.99 -11.38
C SER A 99 -4.25 5.55 -11.19
N LYS A 100 -3.86 4.90 -10.10
CA LYS A 100 -4.25 3.53 -9.73
C LYS A 100 -5.25 3.48 -8.57
N CYS A 101 -5.61 4.62 -7.99
CA CYS A 101 -6.60 4.70 -6.92
C CYS A 101 -8.01 4.82 -7.51
N HIS A 102 -8.99 4.22 -6.83
CA HIS A 102 -10.41 4.34 -7.15
C HIS A 102 -11.16 4.78 -5.90
N PHE A 103 -11.99 5.83 -6.02
CA PHE A 103 -12.66 6.44 -4.87
C PHE A 103 -14.18 6.36 -4.98
N ALA A 104 -14.83 6.09 -3.85
CA ALA A 104 -16.29 6.08 -3.69
C ALA A 104 -17.07 5.31 -4.78
N CYS A 105 -16.55 4.16 -5.19
CA CYS A 105 -17.19 3.31 -6.19
C CYS A 105 -18.13 2.29 -5.55
N SER A 106 -19.16 1.89 -6.29
CA SER A 106 -20.10 0.80 -5.95
C SER A 106 -19.51 -0.60 -6.16
N ARG A 107 -18.43 -0.69 -6.94
CA ARG A 107 -17.58 -1.88 -7.12
C ARG A 107 -16.13 -1.47 -7.24
N VAL A 108 -15.21 -2.25 -6.69
CA VAL A 108 -13.76 -1.99 -6.78
C VAL A 108 -12.98 -3.29 -7.04
N LYS A 109 -11.83 -3.17 -7.71
CA LYS A 109 -10.87 -4.26 -7.88
C LYS A 109 -9.90 -4.24 -6.71
N TYR A 110 -9.79 -5.35 -5.97
CA TYR A 110 -8.84 -5.51 -4.87
C TYR A 110 -8.28 -6.92 -4.87
N LEU A 111 -6.96 -7.06 -4.91
CA LEU A 111 -6.27 -8.37 -4.95
C LEU A 111 -6.78 -9.33 -6.05
N ARG A 112 -7.12 -8.78 -7.22
CA ARG A 112 -7.72 -9.49 -8.38
C ARG A 112 -9.14 -10.03 -8.14
N LEU A 113 -9.80 -9.60 -7.06
CA LEU A 113 -11.19 -9.86 -6.78
C LEU A 113 -12.02 -8.60 -7.07
N CYS A 114 -13.27 -8.78 -7.45
CA CYS A 114 -14.25 -7.71 -7.56
C CYS A 114 -15.02 -7.63 -6.23
N ILE A 115 -14.91 -6.51 -5.53
CA ILE A 115 -15.66 -6.27 -4.29
C ILE A 115 -16.88 -5.44 -4.66
N THR A 116 -18.06 -5.95 -4.32
CA THR A 116 -19.36 -5.31 -4.54
C THR A 116 -20.14 -5.20 -3.23
N SER A 117 -21.27 -4.49 -3.24
CA SER A 117 -22.19 -4.47 -2.09
C SER A 117 -22.80 -5.84 -1.78
N ARG A 118 -22.76 -6.80 -2.73
CA ARG A 118 -23.30 -8.16 -2.57
C ARG A 118 -22.25 -9.16 -2.07
N GLY A 119 -20.99 -8.76 -1.99
CA GLY A 119 -19.89 -9.61 -1.54
C GLY A 119 -18.70 -9.61 -2.50
N ILE A 120 -18.00 -10.74 -2.55
CA ILE A 120 -16.76 -10.92 -3.32
C ILE A 120 -17.07 -11.76 -4.56
N GLU A 121 -16.72 -11.23 -5.73
CA GLU A 121 -16.91 -11.87 -7.02
C GLU A 121 -15.54 -12.05 -7.73
N VAL A 122 -15.46 -13.01 -8.66
CA VAL A 122 -14.27 -13.16 -9.52
C VAL A 122 -14.23 -12.01 -10.52
N TYR A 123 -13.08 -11.35 -10.66
CA TYR A 123 -12.95 -10.26 -11.61
C TYR A 123 -12.96 -10.80 -13.05
N PRO A 124 -13.76 -10.23 -13.97
CA PRO A 124 -13.99 -10.79 -15.32
C PRO A 124 -12.77 -10.75 -16.27
N ASP A 125 -11.62 -10.18 -15.86
CA ASP A 125 -10.37 -10.10 -16.67
C ASP A 125 -9.66 -11.45 -16.88
N LYS A 126 -10.37 -12.57 -16.72
CA LYS A 126 -9.89 -13.91 -17.05
C LYS A 126 -10.94 -14.66 -17.87
N LEU A 127 -11.15 -14.18 -19.09
CA LEU A 127 -11.68 -14.96 -20.21
C LEU A 127 -10.73 -14.75 -21.39
#